data_AF-A0A8I0EUS0-F1
#
_entry.id   AF-A0A8I0EUS0-F1
#
_cell.length_a   1.000
_cell.length_b   1.000
_cell.length_c   1.000
_cell.angle_alpha   90.00
_cell.angle_beta   90.00
_cell.angle_gamma   90.00
#
_symmetry.space_group_name_H-M   'P 1'
#
loop_
_entity.id
_entity.type
_entity.pdbx_description
1 polymer ?
#
loop_
_entity_poly.entity_id
_entity_poly.type
_entity_poly.pdbx_seq_one_letter_code
_entity_poly.pdbx_strand_id
1 'polypeptide(L)'
;MSDASELFHRRGIHAVEERLSTAPDPRALAAFDAYVDDAVSTDGGCAFLNAAGELPSDHPAQDVVRAHKRAVRRLLADFVAQDCPDLVDTAAVSDEVFLLLEGAIAHRGIDDGDALMARARERAERLLGPR
;
A
#
# COMPACT_ATOMS: atom_id res chain seq x y z
N MET A 1 21.39 -2.58 11.65
CA MET A 1 20.08 -1.92 11.55
C MET A 1 19.71 -1.39 12.93
N SER A 2 19.12 -0.20 13.02
CA SER A 2 18.68 0.38 14.30
C SER A 2 17.27 -0.11 14.65
N ASP A 3 17.00 -0.37 15.93
CA ASP A 3 15.69 -0.79 16.45
C ASP A 3 14.54 0.14 16.01
N ALA A 4 14.84 1.42 15.79
CA ALA A 4 13.86 2.41 15.37
C ALA A 4 13.31 2.17 13.95
N SER A 5 14.16 1.78 13.00
CA SER A 5 13.74 1.54 11.61
C SER A 5 12.88 0.28 11.50
N GLU A 6 13.20 -0.75 12.28
CA GLU A 6 12.42 -1.98 12.32
C GLU A 6 11.07 -1.76 13.00
N LEU A 7 11.03 -0.97 14.07
CA LEU A 7 9.77 -0.55 14.70
C LEU A 7 8.89 0.24 13.71
N PHE A 8 9.49 1.14 12.93
CA PHE A 8 8.77 1.92 11.92
C PHE A 8 8.14 1.03 10.84
N HIS A 9 8.91 0.08 10.29
CA HIS A 9 8.39 -0.92 9.36
C HIS A 9 7.22 -1.72 9.94
N ARG A 10 7.38 -2.25 11.15
CA ARG A 10 6.38 -3.10 11.81
C ARG A 10 5.09 -2.34 12.09
N ARG A 11 5.18 -1.10 12.59
CA ARG A 11 4.01 -0.24 12.82
C ARG A 11 3.26 0.04 11.52
N GLY A 12 3.99 0.40 10.46
CA GLY A 12 3.38 0.69 9.17
C GLY A 12 2.64 -0.51 8.57
N ILE A 13 3.19 -1.72 8.66
CA ILE A 13 2.50 -2.93 8.16
C ILE A 13 1.29 -3.29 9.02
N HIS A 14 1.43 -3.22 10.34
CA HIS A 14 0.34 -3.60 11.25
C HIS A 14 -0.90 -2.71 11.08
N ALA A 15 -0.70 -1.40 10.92
CA ALA A 15 -1.77 -0.44 10.63
C ALA A 15 -2.57 -0.82 9.38
N VAL A 16 -1.87 -1.17 8.29
CA VAL A 16 -2.52 -1.60 7.04
C VAL A 16 -3.28 -2.91 7.27
N GLU A 17 -2.64 -3.91 7.86
CA GLU A 17 -3.24 -5.23 8.12
C GLU A 17 -4.50 -5.14 9.00
N GLU A 18 -4.48 -4.33 10.06
CA GLU A 18 -5.62 -4.09 10.93
C GLU A 18 -6.80 -3.49 10.16
N ARG A 19 -6.53 -2.49 9.31
CA ARG A 19 -7.55 -1.84 8.49
C ARG A 19 -8.19 -2.81 7.49
N LEU A 20 -7.38 -3.66 6.84
CA LEU A 20 -7.88 -4.67 5.89
C LEU A 20 -8.69 -5.75 6.60
N SER A 21 -8.23 -6.24 7.75
CA SER A 21 -8.86 -7.34 8.50
C SER A 21 -10.25 -7.00 9.03
N THR A 22 -10.56 -5.72 9.19
CA THR A 22 -11.83 -5.22 9.75
C THR A 22 -12.75 -4.57 8.70
N ALA A 23 -12.33 -4.54 7.44
CA ALA A 23 -13.06 -3.92 6.35
C ALA A 23 -14.16 -4.82 5.76
N PRO A 24 -15.17 -4.25 5.07
CA PRO A 24 -16.06 -5.01 4.22
C PRO A 24 -15.33 -5.54 2.97
N ASP A 25 -15.88 -6.60 2.36
CA ASP A 25 -15.35 -7.14 1.11
C ASP A 25 -15.58 -6.18 -0.08
N PRO A 26 -14.63 -6.09 -1.04
CA PRO A 26 -13.28 -6.65 -0.98
C PRO A 26 -12.41 -5.88 0.02
N ARG A 27 -11.93 -6.57 1.05
CA ARG A 27 -11.10 -6.04 2.15
C ARG A 27 -9.84 -5.37 1.62
N ALA A 28 -9.27 -5.88 0.53
CA ALA A 28 -8.10 -5.30 -0.13
C ALA A 28 -8.26 -3.80 -0.48
N LEU A 29 -9.48 -3.31 -0.74
CA LEU A 29 -9.73 -1.90 -1.05
C LEU A 29 -9.49 -0.97 0.15
N ALA A 30 -9.52 -1.48 1.37
CA ALA A 30 -9.28 -0.70 2.57
C ALA A 30 -7.81 -0.26 2.71
N ALA A 31 -6.90 -0.80 1.89
CA ALA A 31 -5.51 -0.34 1.85
C ALA A 31 -5.39 1.12 1.40
N PHE A 32 -6.25 1.55 0.47
CA PHE A 32 -6.29 2.95 0.02
C PHE A 32 -6.70 3.88 1.16
N ASP A 33 -7.71 3.48 1.93
CA ASP A 33 -8.20 4.25 3.07
C ASP A 33 -7.14 4.28 4.20
N ALA A 34 -6.46 3.15 4.47
CA ALA A 34 -5.37 3.09 5.45
C ALA A 34 -4.24 4.09 5.14
N TYR A 35 -3.96 4.32 3.86
CA TYR A 35 -2.95 5.27 3.40
C TYR A 35 -3.43 6.73 3.42
N VAL A 36 -4.74 6.98 3.39
CA VAL A 36 -5.31 8.32 3.59
C VAL A 36 -5.30 8.68 5.07
N ASP A 37 -5.76 7.76 5.92
CA ASP A 37 -6.14 7.99 7.30
C ASP A 37 -4.98 7.86 8.32
N ASP A 38 -3.85 7.22 7.96
CA ASP A 38 -2.90 6.70 8.98
C ASP A 38 -1.37 6.88 8.70
N ALA A 39 -0.60 6.48 9.72
CA ALA A 39 0.81 6.69 10.07
C ALA A 39 1.89 6.43 9.02
N VAL A 40 1.56 5.82 7.89
CA VAL A 40 2.48 5.60 6.76
C VAL A 40 2.50 6.77 5.79
N SER A 41 1.45 7.60 5.81
CA SER A 41 1.37 8.82 5.04
C SER A 41 1.67 10.03 5.91
N THR A 42 2.54 10.90 5.41
CA THR A 42 2.68 12.27 5.86
C THR A 42 1.90 13.19 4.90
N ASP A 43 1.84 14.48 5.22
CA ASP A 43 1.35 15.50 4.28
C ASP A 43 2.09 15.45 2.92
N GLY A 44 3.30 14.87 2.88
CA GLY A 44 4.11 14.65 1.68
C GLY A 44 3.98 13.26 1.05
N GLY A 45 2.93 12.48 1.35
CA GLY A 45 2.73 11.13 0.81
C GLY A 45 3.44 10.04 1.63
N CYS A 46 3.90 8.97 0.97
CA CYS A 46 4.44 7.80 1.67
C CYS A 46 5.82 8.08 2.26
N ALA A 47 5.97 7.99 3.59
CA ALA A 47 7.23 8.18 4.27
C ALA A 47 8.36 7.25 3.76
N PHE A 48 8.02 6.02 3.37
CA PHE A 48 8.99 5.07 2.81
C PHE A 48 9.46 5.45 1.39
N LEU A 49 8.58 5.99 0.55
CA LEU A 49 8.96 6.44 -0.79
C LEU A 49 9.82 7.68 -0.72
N ASN A 50 9.48 8.61 0.17
CA ASN A 50 10.27 9.83 0.42
C ASN A 50 11.69 9.45 0.91
N ALA A 51 11.78 8.55 1.89
CA ALA A 51 13.06 8.03 2.36
C ALA A 51 13.88 7.37 1.24
N ALA A 52 13.26 6.56 0.37
CA ALA A 52 13.97 5.95 -0.74
C ALA A 52 14.50 6.96 -1.77
N GLY A 53 13.80 8.07 -1.98
CA GLY A 53 14.22 9.14 -2.89
C GLY A 53 15.36 9.99 -2.36
N GLU A 54 15.46 10.18 -1.04
CA GLU A 54 16.49 11.01 -0.40
C GLU A 54 17.77 10.24 -0.06
N LEU A 55 17.65 8.95 0.25
CA LEU A 55 18.76 8.14 0.72
C LEU A 55 19.62 7.60 -0.43
N PRO A 56 20.97 7.52 -0.25
CA PRO A 56 21.84 6.79 -1.16
C PRO A 56 21.38 5.35 -1.37
N SER A 57 21.65 4.78 -2.54
CA SER A 57 21.23 3.42 -2.91
C SER A 57 21.83 2.32 -2.03
N ASP A 58 22.99 2.58 -1.42
CA ASP A 58 23.71 1.68 -0.50
C ASP A 58 23.40 1.96 0.97
N HIS A 59 22.53 2.93 1.27
CA HIS A 59 22.15 3.24 2.64
C HIS A 59 21.33 2.08 3.25
N PRO A 60 21.62 1.60 4.47
CA PRO A 60 20.96 0.43 5.06
C PRO A 60 19.42 0.54 5.19
N ALA A 61 18.88 1.75 5.30
CA ALA A 61 17.44 1.95 5.36
C ALA A 61 16.72 1.64 4.03
N GLN A 62 17.45 1.53 2.91
CA GLN A 62 16.88 1.04 1.64
C GLN A 62 16.34 -0.39 1.79
N ASP A 63 16.97 -1.24 2.60
CA ASP A 63 16.49 -2.60 2.87
C ASP A 63 15.17 -2.59 3.66
N VAL A 64 15.01 -1.64 4.58
CA VAL A 64 13.78 -1.46 5.35
C VAL A 64 12.64 -0.97 4.45
N VAL A 65 12.91 -0.04 3.53
CA VAL A 65 11.92 0.38 2.52
C VAL A 65 11.50 -0.80 1.66
N ARG A 66 12.47 -1.57 1.13
CA ARG A 66 12.18 -2.75 0.31
C ARG A 66 11.38 -3.79 1.09
N ALA A 67 11.72 -4.04 2.35
CA ALA A 67 11.01 -4.97 3.22
C ALA A 67 9.55 -4.52 3.43
N HIS A 68 9.33 -3.23 3.72
CA HIS A 68 7.99 -2.65 3.85
C HIS A 68 7.17 -2.80 2.57
N LYS A 69 7.69 -2.33 1.43
CA LYS A 69 6.96 -2.41 0.15
C LYS A 69 6.65 -3.84 -0.27
N ARG A 70 7.56 -4.79 -0.04
CA ARG A 70 7.29 -6.22 -0.26
C ARG A 70 6.23 -6.78 0.67
N ALA A 71 6.20 -6.34 1.92
CA ALA A 71 5.19 -6.78 2.89
C ALA A 71 3.79 -6.26 2.51
N VAL A 72 3.66 -4.97 2.15
CA VAL A 72 2.38 -4.42 1.64
C VAL A 72 1.91 -5.16 0.39
N ARG A 73 2.80 -5.40 -0.59
CA ARG A 73 2.46 -6.13 -1.80
C ARG A 73 1.96 -7.55 -1.52
N ARG A 74 2.61 -8.29 -0.61
CA ARG A 74 2.17 -9.63 -0.20
C ARG A 74 0.82 -9.59 0.51
N LEU A 75 0.65 -8.66 1.46
CA LEU A 75 -0.59 -8.50 2.19
C LEU A 75 -1.77 -8.25 1.24
N LEU A 76 -1.61 -7.35 0.27
CA LEU A 76 -2.62 -7.12 -0.77
C LEU A 76 -2.92 -8.38 -1.58
N ALA A 77 -1.90 -9.12 -1.99
CA ALA A 77 -2.10 -10.36 -2.73
C ALA A 77 -2.87 -11.41 -1.91
N ASP A 78 -2.55 -11.56 -0.63
CA ASP A 78 -3.20 -12.49 0.28
C ASP A 78 -4.69 -12.13 0.47
N PHE A 79 -5.01 -10.85 0.66
CA PHE A 79 -6.40 -10.40 0.78
C PHE A 79 -7.16 -10.53 -0.54
N VAL A 80 -6.58 -10.14 -1.68
CA VAL A 80 -7.23 -10.30 -2.99
C VAL A 80 -7.53 -11.76 -3.29
N ALA A 81 -6.62 -12.68 -2.99
CA ALA A 81 -6.85 -14.12 -3.19
C ALA A 81 -7.99 -14.67 -2.32
N GLN A 82 -8.19 -14.09 -1.12
CA GLN A 82 -9.29 -14.48 -0.22
C GLN A 82 -10.62 -13.82 -0.62
N ASP A 83 -10.59 -12.54 -0.98
CA ASP A 83 -11.78 -11.74 -1.30
C ASP A 83 -12.37 -12.11 -2.66
N CYS A 84 -11.53 -12.57 -3.60
CA CYS A 84 -11.89 -12.82 -4.99
C CYS A 84 -11.37 -14.20 -5.45
N PRO A 85 -11.88 -15.31 -4.92
CA PRO A 85 -11.36 -16.65 -5.20
C PRO A 85 -11.49 -17.09 -6.67
N ASP A 86 -12.47 -16.54 -7.39
CA ASP A 86 -12.73 -16.86 -8.80
C ASP A 86 -12.02 -15.90 -9.78
N LEU A 87 -11.19 -14.98 -9.27
CA LEU A 87 -10.51 -13.99 -10.09
C LEU A 87 -9.44 -14.63 -10.98
N VAL A 88 -9.60 -14.50 -12.29
CA VAL A 88 -8.60 -14.92 -13.27
C VAL A 88 -7.35 -14.04 -13.15
N ASP A 89 -6.18 -14.66 -13.15
CA ASP A 89 -4.87 -14.02 -13.00
C ASP A 89 -4.73 -13.22 -11.70
N THR A 90 -5.18 -13.78 -10.57
CA THR A 90 -5.15 -13.16 -9.23
C THR A 90 -3.83 -12.44 -8.95
N ALA A 91 -2.68 -13.08 -9.21
CA ALA A 91 -1.37 -12.48 -8.96
C ALA A 91 -1.12 -11.20 -9.78
N ALA A 92 -1.51 -11.20 -11.06
CA ALA A 92 -1.35 -10.01 -11.91
C ALA A 92 -2.29 -8.89 -11.45
N VAL A 93 -3.54 -9.22 -11.09
CA VAL A 93 -4.48 -8.22 -10.57
C VAL A 93 -4.02 -7.66 -9.23
N SER A 94 -3.52 -8.49 -8.31
CA SER A 94 -2.96 -8.02 -7.04
C SER A 94 -1.78 -7.06 -7.25
N ASP A 95 -0.93 -7.34 -8.24
CA ASP A 95 0.17 -6.45 -8.61
C ASP A 95 -0.33 -5.11 -9.19
N GLU A 96 -1.36 -5.14 -10.03
CA GLU A 96 -2.00 -3.91 -10.52
C GLU A 96 -2.60 -3.08 -9.38
N VAL A 97 -3.27 -3.71 -8.42
CA VAL A 97 -3.80 -3.03 -7.23
C VAL A 97 -2.67 -2.40 -6.40
N PHE A 98 -1.57 -3.12 -6.19
CA PHE A 98 -0.39 -2.59 -5.51
C PHE A 98 0.21 -1.38 -6.26
N LEU A 99 0.34 -1.46 -7.59
CA LEU A 99 0.86 -0.36 -8.40
C LEU A 99 -0.05 0.87 -8.37
N LEU A 100 -1.36 0.68 -8.39
CA LEU A 100 -2.34 1.76 -8.26
C LEU A 100 -2.22 2.47 -6.90
N LEU A 101 -2.08 1.71 -5.81
CA LEU A 101 -1.87 2.26 -4.47
C LEU A 101 -0.57 3.07 -4.41
N GLU A 102 0.55 2.48 -4.84
CA GLU A 102 1.88 3.12 -4.80
C GLU A 102 1.96 4.37 -5.66
N GLY A 103 1.34 4.35 -6.86
CA GLY A 103 1.28 5.52 -7.73
C GLY A 103 0.43 6.64 -7.12
N ALA A 104 -0.72 6.31 -6.56
CA ALA A 104 -1.59 7.31 -5.95
C ALA A 104 -0.96 7.96 -4.71
N ILE A 105 -0.33 7.17 -3.82
CA ILE A 105 0.31 7.73 -2.63
C ILE A 105 1.54 8.56 -2.95
N ALA A 106 2.31 8.18 -3.99
CA ALA A 106 3.46 8.97 -4.44
C ALA A 106 3.06 10.38 -4.89
N HIS A 107 1.85 10.51 -5.46
CA HIS A 107 1.32 11.79 -5.93
C HIS A 107 0.61 12.61 -4.84
N ARG A 108 0.23 12.01 -3.70
CA ARG A 108 -0.51 12.71 -2.63
C ARG A 108 0.22 13.94 -2.08
N GLY A 109 1.56 13.91 -2.03
CA GLY A 109 2.37 15.06 -1.62
C GLY A 109 2.63 16.11 -2.71
N ILE A 110 2.14 15.87 -3.93
CA ILE A 110 2.34 16.72 -5.12
C ILE A 110 1.03 17.39 -5.52
N ASP A 111 -0.03 16.59 -5.59
CA ASP A 111 -1.37 17.02 -5.97
C ASP A 111 -2.18 17.44 -4.74
N ASP A 112 -3.09 18.39 -4.89
CA ASP A 112 -3.94 18.85 -3.77
C ASP A 112 -4.99 17.79 -3.40
N GLY A 113 -4.78 17.11 -2.27
CA GLY A 113 -5.74 16.22 -1.63
C GLY A 113 -5.79 14.78 -2.17
N ASP A 114 -6.86 14.06 -1.84
CA ASP A 114 -6.92 12.59 -2.01
C ASP A 114 -7.57 12.14 -3.33
N ALA A 115 -7.71 13.03 -4.31
CA ALA A 115 -8.44 12.76 -5.56
C ALA A 115 -7.86 11.59 -6.38
N LEU A 116 -6.52 11.50 -6.48
CA LEU A 116 -5.87 10.39 -7.17
C LEU A 116 -5.97 9.09 -6.37
N MET A 117 -6.00 9.17 -5.04
CA MET A 117 -6.23 8.01 -4.18
C MET A 117 -7.63 7.44 -4.38
N ALA A 118 -8.66 8.29 -4.38
CA ALA A 118 -10.03 7.89 -4.69
C ALA A 118 -10.14 7.26 -6.08
N ARG A 119 -9.52 7.87 -7.10
CA ARG A 119 -9.52 7.34 -8.47
C ARG A 119 -8.82 5.99 -8.58
N ALA A 120 -7.71 5.79 -7.87
CA ALA A 120 -6.98 4.53 -7.84
C ALA A 120 -7.80 3.44 -7.16
N ARG A 121 -8.45 3.77 -6.03
CA ARG A 121 -9.37 2.87 -5.32
C ARG A 121 -10.53 2.43 -6.22
N GLU A 122 -11.18 3.34 -6.94
CA GLU A 122 -12.24 3.01 -7.90
C GLU A 122 -11.74 2.11 -9.04
N ARG A 123 -10.49 2.29 -9.50
CA ARG A 123 -9.89 1.41 -10.52
C ARG A 123 -9.64 0.02 -9.97
N ALA A 124 -9.10 -0.09 -8.76
CA ALA A 124 -8.92 -1.37 -8.06
C ALA A 124 -10.26 -2.09 -7.86
N GLU A 125 -11.31 -1.37 -7.46
CA GLU A 125 -12.65 -1.95 -7.29
C GLU A 125 -13.19 -2.57 -8.59
N ARG A 126 -12.97 -1.92 -9.74
CA ARG A 126 -13.33 -2.50 -11.05
C ARG A 126 -12.51 -3.73 -11.42
N LEU A 127 -11.24 -3.80 -10.99
CA LEU A 127 -10.39 -4.96 -11.26
C LEU A 127 -10.79 -6.17 -10.41
N LEU A 128 -11.26 -5.92 -9.18
CA LEU A 128 -11.69 -6.93 -8.21
C LEU A 128 -13.17 -7.31 -8.33
N GLY A 129 -13.97 -6.47 -9.00
CA GLY A 129 -15.37 -6.74 -9.24
C GLY A 129 -15.61 -7.97 -10.15
N PRO A 130 -16.82 -8.55 -10.10
CA PRO A 130 -17.17 -9.67 -10.97
C PRO A 130 -17.02 -9.27 -12.44
N ARG A 131 -16.34 -10.12 -13.22
CA ARG A 131 -16.19 -9.98 -14.67
C ARG A 131 -17.33 -10.66 -15.41
#